data_AF-A0A936KM76-F1
#
_entry.id   AF-A0A936KM76-F1
#
_cell.length_a   1.000
_cell.length_b   1.000
_cell.length_c   1.000
_cell.angle_alpha   90.00
_cell.angle_beta   90.00
_cell.angle_gamma   90.00
#
_symmetry.space_group_name_H-M   'P 1'
#
loop_
_entity.id
_entity.type
_entity.pdbx_description
1 polymer ?
#
loop_
_entity_poly.entity_id
_entity_poly.type
_entity_poly.pdbx_seq_one_letter_code
_entity_poly.pdbx_strand_id
1 'polypeptide(L)'
;MFVNQKFRGLNGDLGNFRFIFELGAYSLKPQKNNDIRNGVTTADLVAINKHILNIDTFTTPHLHLAADINRDFKISTADLIALRKVILFINDTFPNNNSWRFYPKTFNINQKEPEKLVIKDSIKIILNKIINVDFIGLKVGDLNGSAKPNSLITAEERSIITKK
;
A
#
# COMPACT_ATOMS: atom_id res chain seq x y z
N MET A 1 21.60 -19.14 10.59
CA MET A 1 20.49 -20.05 10.27
C MET A 1 19.29 -19.19 9.86
N PHE A 2 19.04 -19.02 8.57
CA PHE A 2 17.93 -18.19 8.08
C PHE A 2 16.76 -19.11 7.79
N VAL A 3 15.78 -19.11 8.70
CA VAL A 3 14.55 -19.88 8.51
C VAL A 3 13.62 -19.06 7.61
N ASN A 4 13.65 -19.33 6.30
CA ASN A 4 12.61 -18.91 5.37
C ASN A 4 11.40 -19.82 5.57
N GLN A 5 10.50 -19.46 6.48
CA GLN A 5 9.20 -20.09 6.54
C GLN A 5 8.12 -19.09 6.11
N LYS A 6 7.46 -19.41 4.99
CA LYS A 6 6.19 -18.80 4.59
C LYS A 6 5.13 -19.28 5.59
N PHE A 7 4.56 -18.37 6.37
CA PHE A 7 3.52 -18.73 7.33
C PHE A 7 2.19 -18.05 7.00
N ARG A 8 1.14 -18.88 6.89
CA ARG A 8 -0.26 -18.45 6.76
C ARG A 8 -0.82 -18.17 8.17
N GLY A 9 -1.24 -16.94 8.45
CA GLY A 9 -2.04 -16.67 9.64
C GLY A 9 -3.52 -17.00 9.39
N LEU A 10 -4.19 -17.50 10.44
CA LEU A 10 -5.61 -17.85 10.46
C LEU A 10 -6.46 -16.69 11.03
N ASN A 11 -7.46 -16.29 10.25
CA ASN A 11 -8.72 -15.57 10.50
C ASN A 11 -8.74 -14.25 11.32
N GLY A 12 -9.46 -13.28 10.74
CA GLY A 12 -10.07 -12.13 11.42
C GLY A 12 -10.31 -10.99 10.44
N ASP A 13 -11.56 -10.58 10.27
CA ASP A 13 -12.09 -9.56 9.32
C ASP A 13 -11.47 -8.15 9.41
N LEU A 14 -10.36 -7.99 10.13
CA LEU A 14 -9.55 -6.77 10.30
C LEU A 14 -8.07 -6.95 9.89
N GLY A 15 -7.69 -8.10 9.31
CA GLY A 15 -6.30 -8.37 8.90
C GLY A 15 -5.34 -8.67 10.06
N ASN A 16 -5.87 -9.19 11.18
CA ASN A 16 -5.06 -9.61 12.32
C ASN A 16 -4.37 -10.94 12.02
N PHE A 17 -3.07 -11.02 12.29
CA PHE A 17 -2.29 -12.24 12.14
C PHE A 17 -1.65 -12.61 13.48
N ARG A 18 -1.79 -13.87 13.89
CA ARG A 18 -1.08 -14.43 15.04
C ARG A 18 -0.02 -15.40 14.57
N PHE A 19 1.21 -15.17 15.02
CA PHE A 19 2.34 -16.05 14.76
C PHE A 19 2.90 -16.55 16.09
N ILE A 20 3.36 -17.80 16.10
CA ILE A 20 4.04 -18.41 17.24
C ILE A 20 5.47 -18.67 16.77
N PHE A 21 6.44 -18.10 17.47
CA PHE A 21 7.86 -18.21 17.18
C PHE A 21 8.62 -18.61 18.44
N GLU A 22 9.79 -19.20 18.26
CA GLU A 22 10.76 -19.38 19.34
C GLU A 22 11.34 -18.03 19.77
N LEU A 23 11.90 -17.98 20.98
CA LEU A 23 12.57 -16.78 21.48
C LEU A 23 13.76 -16.44 20.58
N GLY A 24 13.91 -15.17 20.23
CA GLY A 24 14.95 -14.75 19.28
C GLY A 24 14.71 -13.38 18.67
N ALA A 25 15.62 -12.99 17.77
CA ALA A 25 15.53 -11.73 17.03
C ALA A 25 14.95 -11.96 15.63
N TYR A 26 13.91 -11.20 15.29
CA TYR A 26 13.21 -11.31 14.00
C TYR A 26 13.06 -9.95 13.34
N SER A 27 12.88 -9.97 12.02
CA SER A 27 12.46 -8.81 11.23
C SER A 27 11.07 -9.07 10.67
N LEU A 28 10.11 -8.22 11.02
CA LEU A 28 8.75 -8.29 10.51
C LEU A 28 8.58 -7.27 9.38
N LYS A 29 8.14 -7.74 8.22
CA LYS A 29 7.87 -6.94 7.03
C LYS A 29 6.52 -7.34 6.42
N PRO A 30 5.44 -6.57 6.65
CA PRO A 30 4.17 -6.81 5.98
C PRO A 30 4.27 -6.44 4.49
N GLN A 31 3.56 -7.17 3.65
CA GLN A 31 3.49 -6.89 2.23
C GLN A 31 2.11 -7.24 1.69
N LYS A 32 1.57 -6.36 0.84
CA LYS A 32 0.33 -6.59 0.10
C LYS A 32 0.45 -5.94 -1.27
N ASN A 33 0.37 -6.76 -2.32
CA ASN A 33 0.57 -6.32 -3.70
C ASN A 33 -0.53 -6.82 -4.66
N ASN A 34 -1.69 -7.19 -4.14
CA ASN A 34 -2.87 -7.53 -4.94
C ASN A 34 -3.79 -6.31 -5.11
N ASP A 35 -4.80 -6.47 -5.98
CA ASP A 35 -5.88 -5.52 -6.23
C ASP A 35 -5.40 -4.07 -6.38
N ILE A 36 -4.45 -3.87 -7.28
CA ILE A 36 -3.76 -2.59 -7.48
C ILE A 36 -4.72 -1.41 -7.73
N ARG A 37 -5.89 -1.69 -8.33
CA ARG A 37 -6.95 -0.71 -8.63
C ARG A 37 -7.94 -0.45 -7.49
N ASN A 38 -7.85 -1.17 -6.37
CA ASN A 38 -8.79 -1.01 -5.26
C ASN A 38 -8.78 0.43 -4.73
N GLY A 39 -9.88 1.15 -4.90
CA GLY A 39 -10.00 2.57 -4.52
C GLY A 39 -9.23 3.54 -5.41
N VAL A 40 -8.67 3.08 -6.54
CA VAL A 40 -7.94 3.95 -7.48
C VAL A 40 -8.84 4.29 -8.65
N THR A 41 -9.08 5.58 -8.86
CA THR A 41 -10.05 6.10 -9.84
C THR A 41 -9.47 7.27 -10.64
N THR A 42 -10.26 7.75 -11.61
CA THR A 42 -9.90 8.98 -12.35
C THR A 42 -9.90 10.23 -11.46
N ALA A 43 -10.59 10.21 -10.31
CA ALA A 43 -10.55 11.33 -9.36
C ALA A 43 -9.14 11.50 -8.77
N ASP A 44 -8.42 10.40 -8.53
CA ASP A 44 -7.04 10.42 -8.02
C ASP A 44 -6.08 11.00 -9.06
N LEU A 45 -6.28 10.70 -10.35
CA LEU A 45 -5.53 11.34 -11.44
C LEU A 45 -5.73 12.87 -11.44
N VAL A 46 -6.97 13.33 -11.24
CA VAL A 46 -7.28 14.76 -11.16
C VAL A 46 -6.59 15.39 -9.96
N ALA A 47 -6.57 14.73 -8.80
CA ALA A 47 -5.90 15.20 -7.60
C ALA A 47 -4.38 15.34 -7.82
N ILE A 48 -3.71 14.32 -8.40
CA ILE A 48 -2.28 14.40 -8.75
C ILE A 48 -2.03 15.57 -9.71
N ASN A 49 -2.86 15.72 -10.74
CA ASN A 49 -2.70 16.78 -11.72
C ASN A 49 -2.83 18.18 -11.10
N LYS A 50 -3.81 18.38 -10.19
CA LYS A 50 -3.95 19.63 -9.45
C LYS A 50 -2.75 19.93 -8.56
N HIS A 51 -2.18 18.91 -7.93
CA HIS A 51 -0.97 19.05 -7.12
C HIS A 51 0.22 19.50 -7.98
N ILE A 52 0.45 18.85 -9.13
CA ILE A 52 1.54 19.19 -10.07
C ILE A 52 1.39 20.64 -10.57
N LEU A 53 0.16 21.09 -10.80
CA LEU A 53 -0.14 22.44 -11.26
C LEU A 53 -0.17 23.50 -10.13
N ASN A 54 0.11 23.11 -8.88
CA ASN A 54 0.02 23.98 -7.69
C ASN A 54 -1.38 24.61 -7.49
N ILE A 55 -2.45 23.93 -7.93
CA ILE A 55 -3.84 24.39 -7.76
C ILE A 55 -4.41 23.93 -6.41
N ASP A 56 -4.15 22.68 -6.05
CA ASP A 56 -4.59 22.06 -4.80
C ASP A 56 -3.49 21.08 -4.37
N THR A 57 -2.68 21.49 -3.42
CA THR A 57 -1.46 20.78 -3.06
C THR A 57 -1.69 19.83 -1.89
N PHE A 58 -1.11 18.64 -1.97
CA PHE A 58 -1.06 17.73 -0.84
C PHE A 58 -0.26 18.34 0.31
N THR A 59 -0.83 18.30 1.51
CA THR A 59 -0.27 18.91 2.72
C THR A 59 0.17 17.88 3.76
N THR A 60 -0.15 16.60 3.55
CA THR A 60 0.14 15.53 4.51
C THR A 60 1.14 14.53 3.93
N PRO A 61 2.06 13.98 4.76
CA PRO A 61 2.98 12.92 4.35
C PRO A 61 2.28 11.70 3.74
N HIS A 62 1.07 11.38 4.23
CA HIS A 62 0.28 10.29 3.65
C HIS A 62 -0.04 10.58 2.18
N LEU A 63 -0.58 11.76 1.86
CA LEU A 63 -0.95 12.09 0.49
C LEU A 63 0.28 12.14 -0.42
N HIS A 64 1.43 12.64 0.07
CA HIS A 64 2.67 12.62 -0.69
C HIS A 64 3.12 11.20 -1.05
N LEU A 65 3.12 10.28 -0.07
CA LEU A 65 3.54 8.90 -0.28
C LEU A 65 2.55 8.08 -1.13
N ALA A 66 1.27 8.45 -1.11
CA ALA A 66 0.23 7.82 -1.93
C ALA A 66 0.28 8.33 -3.38
N ALA A 67 0.66 9.59 -3.60
CA ALA A 67 0.80 10.20 -4.92
C ALA A 67 2.13 9.88 -5.63
N ASP A 68 3.17 9.50 -4.88
CA ASP A 68 4.44 8.97 -5.41
C ASP A 68 4.26 7.49 -5.82
N ILE A 69 3.79 7.30 -7.05
CA ILE A 69 3.41 6.00 -7.61
C ILE A 69 4.64 5.20 -8.03
N ASN A 70 5.61 5.86 -8.67
CA ASN A 70 6.83 5.22 -9.17
C ASN A 70 7.95 5.12 -8.10
N ARG A 71 7.69 5.65 -6.90
CA ARG A 71 8.56 5.60 -5.71
C ARG A 71 9.91 6.29 -5.93
N ASP A 72 9.90 7.44 -6.60
CA ASP A 72 11.11 8.24 -6.86
C ASP A 72 11.24 9.47 -5.94
N PHE A 73 10.35 9.58 -4.94
CA PHE A 73 10.27 10.69 -3.97
C PHE A 73 9.81 12.02 -4.58
N LYS A 74 9.25 12.01 -5.78
CA LYS A 74 8.65 13.18 -6.43
C LYS A 74 7.21 12.87 -6.80
N ILE A 75 6.43 13.93 -6.98
CA ILE A 75 5.07 13.82 -7.54
C ILE A 75 5.11 14.56 -8.85
N SER A 76 5.02 13.79 -9.93
CA SER A 76 5.31 14.26 -11.28
C SER A 76 4.36 13.66 -12.30
N THR A 77 4.53 14.06 -13.55
CA THR A 77 3.79 13.48 -14.68
C THR A 77 4.07 11.98 -14.84
N ALA A 78 5.21 11.48 -14.36
CA ALA A 78 5.52 10.05 -14.38
C ALA A 78 4.54 9.24 -13.51
N ASP A 79 4.14 9.78 -12.35
CA ASP A 79 3.17 9.17 -11.45
C ASP A 79 1.78 9.11 -12.07
N LEU A 80 1.37 10.21 -12.71
CA LEU A 80 0.10 10.30 -13.43
C LEU A 80 0.04 9.26 -14.56
N ILE A 81 1.13 9.11 -15.34
CA ILE A 81 1.21 8.11 -16.41
C ILE A 81 1.14 6.69 -15.84
N ALA A 82 1.88 6.41 -14.75
CA ALA A 82 1.87 5.09 -14.11
C ALA A 82 0.47 4.74 -13.59
N LEU A 83 -0.19 5.66 -12.89
CA LEU A 83 -1.54 5.46 -12.36
C LEU A 83 -2.57 5.27 -13.48
N ARG A 84 -2.47 6.07 -14.55
CA ARG A 84 -3.36 5.95 -15.72
C ARG A 84 -3.24 4.59 -16.40
N LYS A 85 -2.02 4.06 -16.56
CA LYS A 85 -1.82 2.72 -17.14
C LYS A 85 -2.50 1.63 -16.31
N VAL A 86 -2.47 1.76 -14.99
CA VAL A 86 -3.16 0.83 -14.08
C VAL A 86 -4.68 0.92 -14.19
N ILE A 87 -5.24 2.13 -14.19
CA ILE A 87 -6.68 2.37 -14.37
C ILE A 87 -7.17 1.79 -15.71
N LEU A 88 -6.38 1.93 -16.77
CA LEU A 88 -6.70 1.45 -18.12
C LEU A 88 -6.36 -0.03 -18.35
N PHE A 89 -6.04 -0.80 -17.30
CA PHE A 89 -5.71 -2.24 -17.41
C PHE A 89 -4.47 -2.54 -18.28
N ILE A 90 -3.65 -1.52 -18.58
CA ILE A 90 -2.40 -1.69 -19.35
C ILE A 90 -1.32 -2.32 -18.48
N ASN A 91 -1.25 -1.92 -17.20
CA ASN A 91 -0.35 -2.46 -16.21
C ASN A 91 -1.12 -3.02 -15.01
N ASP A 92 -0.60 -4.08 -14.41
CA ASP A 92 -1.06 -4.70 -13.17
C ASP A 92 -0.12 -4.42 -11.98
N THR A 93 0.96 -3.68 -12.22
CA THR A 93 2.01 -3.34 -11.26
C THR A 93 2.38 -1.86 -11.34
N PHE A 94 2.88 -1.32 -10.22
CA PHE A 94 3.52 -0.02 -10.19
C PHE A 94 5.05 -0.16 -10.35
N PRO A 95 5.73 0.80 -11.00
CA PRO A 95 7.19 0.80 -11.06
C PRO A 95 7.77 0.95 -9.65
N ASN A 96 8.70 0.05 -9.25
CA ASN A 96 9.44 0.09 -7.98
C ASN A 96 8.57 0.18 -6.70
N ASN A 97 7.27 -0.10 -6.81
CA ASN A 97 6.31 0.13 -5.74
C ASN A 97 5.29 -1.02 -5.64
N ASN A 98 4.79 -1.24 -4.43
CA ASN A 98 3.70 -2.19 -4.19
C ASN A 98 2.37 -1.44 -4.19
N SER A 99 1.27 -2.15 -4.44
CA SER A 99 -0.10 -1.64 -4.33
C SER A 99 -0.38 -1.02 -2.95
N TRP A 100 0.18 -1.62 -1.90
CA TRP A 100 0.13 -1.13 -0.53
C TRP A 100 1.54 -1.01 0.04
N ARG A 101 1.79 0.12 0.69
CA ARG A 101 2.98 0.36 1.51
C ARG A 101 2.58 0.26 2.99
N PHE A 102 3.53 -0.14 3.83
CA PHE A 102 3.28 -0.33 5.25
C PHE A 102 4.37 0.32 6.09
N TYR A 103 3.99 0.78 7.27
CA TYR A 103 4.92 1.23 8.30
C TYR A 103 4.44 0.84 9.69
N PRO A 104 5.36 0.61 10.64
CA PRO A 104 4.98 0.37 12.02
C PRO A 104 4.15 1.54 12.54
N LYS A 105 3.09 1.27 13.31
CA LYS A 105 2.26 2.32 13.94
C LYS A 105 3.06 3.24 14.86
N THR A 106 4.20 2.75 15.37
CA THR A 106 5.16 3.51 16.18
C THR A 106 6.05 4.45 15.36
N PHE A 107 6.04 4.37 14.03
CA PHE A 107 6.79 5.26 13.17
C PHE A 107 6.10 6.62 13.06
N ASN A 108 6.83 7.69 13.37
CA ASN A 108 6.32 9.04 13.19
C ASN A 108 6.39 9.45 11.71
N ILE A 109 5.23 9.44 11.06
CA ILE A 109 5.06 9.85 9.67
C ILE A 109 4.99 11.38 9.50
N ASN A 110 4.62 12.11 10.55
CA ASN A 110 4.42 13.56 10.52
C ASN A 110 5.76 14.30 10.64
N GLN A 111 6.57 14.21 9.58
CA GLN A 111 7.84 14.93 9.46
C GLN A 111 7.63 16.24 8.71
N LYS A 112 8.50 17.23 8.99
CA LYS A 112 8.42 18.57 8.38
C LYS A 112 8.61 18.56 6.85
N GLU A 113 9.29 17.56 6.32
CA GLU A 113 9.59 17.39 4.89
C GLU A 113 8.96 16.06 4.38
N PRO A 114 7.64 16.02 4.16
CA PRO A 114 6.92 14.80 3.78
C PRO A 114 7.45 14.13 2.50
N GLU A 115 7.97 14.90 1.56
CA GLU A 115 8.53 14.44 0.29
C GLU A 115 9.85 13.68 0.46
N LYS A 116 10.59 13.90 1.57
CA LYS A 116 11.83 13.17 1.87
C LYS A 116 11.60 11.97 2.80
N LEU A 117 10.35 11.65 3.10
CA LEU A 117 10.01 10.62 4.05
C LEU A 117 10.34 9.22 3.51
N VAL A 118 11.36 8.60 4.09
CA VAL A 118 11.67 7.18 3.82
C VAL A 118 10.96 6.31 4.84
N ILE A 119 9.96 5.57 4.35
CA ILE A 119 9.21 4.62 5.17
C ILE A 119 10.10 3.43 5.56
N LYS A 120 10.14 3.09 6.85
CA LYS A 120 10.68 1.80 7.31
C LYS A 120 9.62 0.71 7.10
N ASP A 121 9.78 -0.06 6.03
CA ASP A 121 8.86 -1.15 5.67
C ASP A 121 9.02 -2.40 6.54
N SER A 122 9.89 -2.36 7.54
CA SER A 122 10.13 -3.45 8.49
C SER A 122 10.46 -2.95 9.89
N ILE A 123 10.20 -3.79 10.89
CA ILE A 123 10.59 -3.58 12.28
C ILE A 123 11.35 -4.80 12.81
N LYS A 124 12.46 -4.54 13.51
CA LYS A 124 13.21 -5.57 14.24
C LYS A 124 12.60 -5.75 15.61
N ILE A 125 12.34 -7.00 15.98
CA ILE A 125 11.78 -7.38 17.26
C ILE A 125 12.68 -8.39 17.96
N ILE A 126 12.69 -8.35 19.29
CA ILE A 126 13.29 -9.39 20.13
C ILE A 126 12.15 -10.05 20.88
N LEU A 127 11.88 -11.31 20.57
CA LEU A 127 10.87 -12.12 21.21
C LEU A 127 11.46 -12.75 22.48
N ASN A 128 11.17 -12.12 23.61
CA ASN A 128 11.36 -12.69 24.96
C ASN A 128 10.02 -12.86 25.72
N LYS A 129 8.91 -12.42 25.10
CA LYS A 129 7.53 -12.49 25.59
C LYS A 129 6.55 -12.28 24.42
N ILE A 130 5.25 -12.40 24.70
CA ILE A 130 4.19 -12.04 23.75
C ILE A 130 4.28 -10.54 23.44
N ILE A 131 4.31 -10.19 22.17
CA ILE A 131 4.29 -8.80 21.69
C ILE A 131 3.18 -8.60 20.66
N ASN A 132 2.61 -7.41 20.65
CA ASN A 132 1.73 -6.94 19.59
C ASN A 132 2.47 -5.90 18.76
N VAL A 133 2.41 -6.05 17.44
CA VAL A 133 3.06 -5.14 16.49
C VAL A 133 2.02 -4.73 15.45
N ASP A 134 1.66 -3.45 15.47
CA ASP A 134 0.71 -2.89 14.53
C ASP A 134 1.44 -2.20 13.38
N PHE A 135 0.86 -2.31 12.18
CA PHE A 135 1.28 -1.57 11.00
C PHE A 135 0.12 -0.75 10.45
N ILE A 136 0.43 0.42 9.90
CA ILE A 136 -0.50 1.22 9.13
C ILE A 136 -0.26 0.92 7.64
N GLY A 137 -1.34 0.62 6.92
CA GLY A 137 -1.32 0.43 5.47
C GLY A 137 -1.64 1.73 4.75
N LEU A 138 -0.89 2.01 3.70
CA LEU A 138 -1.08 3.13 2.78
C LEU A 138 -1.32 2.57 1.39
N LYS A 139 -2.49 2.87 0.81
CA LYS A 139 -2.81 2.48 -0.57
C LYS A 139 -2.14 3.47 -1.53
N VAL A 140 -1.27 2.95 -2.40
CA VAL A 140 -0.62 3.76 -3.44
C VAL A 140 -1.66 4.09 -4.51
N GLY A 141 -1.76 5.38 -4.86
CA GLY A 141 -2.67 5.91 -5.88
C GLY A 141 -4.11 6.17 -5.45
N ASP A 142 -4.46 5.93 -4.18
CA ASP A 142 -5.76 6.30 -3.61
C ASP A 142 -5.57 7.54 -2.72
N LEU A 143 -6.09 8.67 -3.18
CA LEU A 143 -5.89 9.99 -2.57
C LEU A 143 -7.13 10.50 -1.84
N ASN A 144 -8.25 9.79 -1.96
CA ASN A 144 -9.47 10.07 -1.22
C ASN A 144 -9.80 9.01 -0.16
N GLY A 145 -8.98 7.96 -0.03
CA GLY A 145 -9.14 6.91 0.98
C GLY A 145 -10.29 5.96 0.67
N SER A 146 -10.64 5.78 -0.60
CA SER A 146 -11.76 4.94 -1.02
C SER A 146 -11.43 3.44 -1.10
N ALA A 147 -10.16 3.06 -0.96
CA ALA A 147 -9.74 1.67 -0.98
C ALA A 147 -10.28 0.88 0.21
N LYS A 148 -10.70 -0.35 -0.05
CA LYS A 148 -11.21 -1.28 0.97
C LYS A 148 -10.16 -2.34 1.30
N PRO A 149 -9.44 -2.27 2.44
CA PRO A 149 -8.33 -3.17 2.73
C PRO A 149 -8.72 -4.65 2.76
N ASN A 150 -9.96 -4.99 3.12
CA ASN A 150 -10.44 -6.38 3.19
C ASN A 150 -11.48 -6.68 2.11
N SER A 151 -11.35 -6.09 0.91
CA SER A 151 -12.18 -6.48 -0.21
C SER A 151 -11.85 -7.92 -0.58
N LEU A 152 -12.72 -8.86 -0.16
CA LEU A 152 -12.78 -10.18 -0.78
C LEU A 152 -13.06 -9.95 -2.26
N ILE A 153 -12.22 -10.49 -3.15
CA ILE A 153 -12.53 -10.49 -4.57
C ILE A 153 -13.76 -11.37 -4.70
N THR A 154 -14.95 -10.77 -4.78
CA THR A 154 -16.10 -11.45 -5.36
C THR A 154 -15.71 -11.70 -6.81
N ALA A 155 -15.49 -12.95 -7.17
CA ALA A 155 -15.33 -13.35 -8.55
C ALA A 155 -16.54 -12.79 -9.32
N GLU A 156 -16.33 -11.77 -10.15
CA GLU A 156 -17.35 -11.33 -11.07
C GLU A 156 -17.61 -12.51 -12.02
N GLU A 157 -18.80 -13.12 -11.92
CA GLU A 157 -19.28 -14.07 -12.91
C GLU A 157 -19.25 -13.37 -14.27
N ARG A 158 -18.26 -13.72 -15.09
CA ARG A 158 -18.29 -13.39 -16.52
C ARG A 158 -19.38 -14.28 -17.12
N SER A 159 -20.60 -13.76 -17.21
CA SER A 159 -21.65 -14.39 -17.99
C SER A 159 -21.26 -14.32 -19.47
N ILE A 160 -20.84 -15.46 -20.02
CA ILE A 160 -20.72 -15.63 -21.46
C ILE A 160 -22.15 -15.78 -21.96
N ILE A 161 -22.68 -14.73 -22.60
CA ILE A 161 -23.95 -14.83 -23.34
C ILE A 161 -23.70 -15.75 -24.54
N THR A 162 -24.07 -17.02 -24.43
CA THR A 162 -24.16 -17.91 -25.60
C THR A 162 -25.41 -17.51 -26.38
N LYS A 163 -25.22 -16.90 -27.56
CA LYS A 163 -26.32 -16.70 -28.51
C LYS A 163 -26.84 -18.07 -28.98
N LYS A 164 -28.16 -18.18 -28.98
CA LYS A 164 -28.98 -19.34 -29.34
C LYS A 164 -28.81 -19.74 -30.80
#